data_AF-A0A315X732-F1
#
_entry.id   AF-A0A315X732-F1
#
_cell.length_a   1.000
_cell.length_b   1.000
_cell.length_c   1.000
_cell.angle_alpha   90.00
_cell.angle_beta   90.00
_cell.angle_gamma   90.00
#
_symmetry.space_group_name_H-M   'P 1'
#
loop_
_entity.id
_entity.type
_entity.pdbx_description
1 polymer ?
#
loop_
_entity_poly.entity_id
_entity_poly.type
_entity_poly.pdbx_seq_one_letter_code
_entity_poly.pdbx_strand_id
1 'polypeptide(L)'
;MPFFRRKPRITDAIYGNLMTSFGRVVDLDPMVKNPAMALAERVVAEYAEQAALLDAATYRGSTVYHLRLLAGSWIMSAEASVPRATAEVFEEAVAWRFEPLARGSAVLAHRISALARGEGERDVRQAW
;
A
#
# COMPACT_ATOMS: atom_id res chain seq x y z
N MET A 1 22.71 -16.72 12.31
CA MET A 1 21.41 -17.10 11.71
C MET A 1 20.32 -16.37 12.46
N PRO A 2 19.56 -15.43 11.88
CA PRO A 2 18.47 -14.83 12.62
C PRO A 2 17.33 -15.86 12.70
N PHE A 3 17.20 -16.45 13.89
CA PHE A 3 16.13 -17.34 14.30
C PHE A 3 14.78 -16.67 14.04
N PHE A 4 13.92 -17.34 13.27
CA PHE A 4 12.46 -17.19 13.20
C PHE A 4 11.89 -15.91 13.83
N ARG A 5 12.05 -14.77 13.17
CA ARG A 5 11.30 -13.55 13.52
C ARG A 5 9.84 -13.81 13.13
N ARG A 6 9.00 -14.23 14.09
CA ARG A 6 7.56 -14.35 13.86
C ARG A 6 7.02 -12.96 13.50
N LYS A 7 6.44 -12.83 12.31
CA LYS A 7 5.68 -11.63 11.95
C LYS A 7 4.50 -11.48 12.93
N PRO A 8 4.22 -10.27 13.42
CA PRO A 8 3.10 -10.05 14.33
C PRO A 8 1.79 -10.44 13.62
N ARG A 9 0.90 -11.12 14.34
CA ARG A 9 -0.45 -11.40 13.83
C ARG A 9 -1.15 -10.06 13.61
N ILE A 10 -1.67 -9.81 12.40
CA ILE A 10 -2.42 -8.60 12.11
C ILE A 10 -3.73 -8.58 12.91
N THR A 11 -4.02 -7.43 13.52
CA THR A 11 -5.26 -7.12 14.24
C THR A 11 -5.72 -5.72 13.84
N ASP A 12 -6.99 -5.37 14.09
CA ASP A 12 -7.49 -4.02 13.82
C ASP A 12 -6.68 -2.93 14.54
N ALA A 13 -6.19 -3.20 15.76
CA ALA A 13 -5.36 -2.26 16.51
C ALA A 13 -3.99 -2.03 15.83
N ILE A 14 -3.33 -3.10 15.37
CA ILE A 14 -2.06 -2.99 14.63
C ILE A 14 -2.27 -2.24 13.32
N TYR A 15 -3.32 -2.61 12.59
CA TYR A 15 -3.68 -1.95 11.34
C TYR A 15 -3.96 -0.45 11.53
N GLY A 16 -4.79 -0.08 12.52
CA GLY A 16 -5.10 1.31 12.83
C GLY A 16 -3.85 2.13 13.23
N ASN A 17 -2.93 1.52 13.97
CA ASN A 17 -1.65 2.15 14.33
C ASN A 17 -0.76 2.39 13.11
N LEU A 18 -0.68 1.42 12.18
CA LEU A 18 0.08 1.56 10.93
C LEU A 18 -0.53 2.66 10.06
N MET A 19 -1.86 2.65 9.88
CA MET A 19 -2.59 3.68 9.13
C MET A 19 -2.35 5.08 9.69
N THR A 20 -2.40 5.24 11.01
CA THR A 20 -2.17 6.53 11.68
C THR A 20 -0.71 6.98 11.54
N SER A 21 0.24 6.08 11.74
CA SER A 21 1.67 6.38 11.71
C SER A 21 2.10 6.78 10.29
N PHE A 22 1.73 5.97 9.28
CA PHE A 22 2.02 6.27 7.89
C PHE A 22 1.24 7.48 7.39
N GLY A 23 0.00 7.67 7.82
CA GLY A 23 -0.77 8.88 7.52
C GLY A 23 -0.02 10.14 7.93
N ARG A 24 0.56 10.18 9.14
CA ARG A 24 1.37 11.32 9.59
C ARG A 24 2.61 11.53 8.73
N VAL A 25 3.41 10.49 8.48
CA VAL A 25 4.71 10.70 7.82
C VAL A 25 4.61 10.86 6.31
N VAL A 26 3.72 10.12 5.64
CA VAL A 26 3.52 10.22 4.19
C VAL A 26 2.89 11.56 3.83
N ASP A 27 1.96 12.09 4.64
CA ASP A 27 1.34 13.38 4.34
C ASP A 27 2.25 14.60 4.57
N LEU A 28 3.30 14.46 5.37
CA LEU A 28 4.23 15.55 5.69
C LEU A 28 5.23 15.83 4.56
N ASP A 29 5.56 14.83 3.74
CA ASP A 29 6.56 14.96 2.68
C ASP A 29 5.91 14.89 1.28
N PRO A 30 5.81 16.01 0.55
CA PRO A 30 5.30 16.03 -0.82
C PRO A 30 6.06 15.13 -1.80
N MET A 31 7.36 14.90 -1.57
CA MET A 31 8.19 14.04 -2.42
C MET A 31 7.83 12.55 -2.24
N VAL A 32 7.22 12.18 -1.12
CA VAL A 32 6.66 10.82 -0.92
C VAL A 32 5.18 10.78 -1.30
N LYS A 33 4.40 11.76 -0.83
CA LYS A 33 2.95 11.83 -0.99
C LYS A 33 2.51 11.78 -2.45
N ASN A 34 3.12 12.60 -3.30
CA ASN A 34 2.70 12.78 -4.68
C ASN A 34 2.96 11.53 -5.54
N PRO A 35 4.17 10.93 -5.55
CA PRO A 35 4.38 9.68 -6.28
C PRO A 35 3.56 8.53 -5.70
N ALA A 36 3.40 8.46 -4.37
CA ALA A 36 2.54 7.46 -3.75
C ALA A 36 1.07 7.59 -4.20
N MET A 37 0.57 8.81 -4.34
CA MET A 37 -0.77 9.07 -4.86
C MET A 37 -0.89 8.64 -6.33
N ALA A 38 0.06 9.04 -7.18
CA ALA A 38 0.04 8.68 -8.60
C ALA A 38 0.06 7.15 -8.81
N LEU A 39 0.84 6.43 -8.00
CA LEU A 39 0.84 4.97 -8.01
C LEU A 39 -0.51 4.40 -7.55
N ALA A 40 -1.09 4.95 -6.48
CA ALA A 40 -2.38 4.50 -5.96
C ALA A 40 -3.51 4.72 -6.98
N GLU A 41 -3.58 5.88 -7.60
CA GLU A 41 -4.55 6.21 -8.66
C GLU A 41 -4.39 5.28 -9.86
N ARG A 42 -3.15 5.00 -10.28
CA ARG A 42 -2.87 4.00 -11.33
C ARG A 42 -3.42 2.63 -10.98
N VAL A 43 -3.15 2.12 -9.77
CA VAL A 43 -3.64 0.79 -9.35
C VAL A 43 -5.16 0.78 -9.23
N VAL A 44 -5.78 1.85 -8.71
CA VAL A 44 -7.24 1.97 -8.68
C VAL A 44 -7.82 1.95 -10.10
N ALA A 45 -7.18 2.58 -11.08
CA ALA A 45 -7.60 2.51 -12.48
C ALA A 45 -7.43 1.11 -13.08
N GLU A 46 -6.31 0.42 -12.78
CA GLU A 46 -6.06 -0.97 -13.21
C GLU A 46 -7.09 -1.97 -12.63
N TYR A 47 -7.60 -1.71 -11.42
CA TYR A 47 -8.51 -2.59 -10.67
C TYR A 47 -9.80 -1.85 -10.25
N ALA A 48 -10.41 -1.12 -11.17
CA ALA A 48 -11.51 -0.19 -10.88
C ALA A 48 -12.72 -0.86 -10.23
N GLU A 49 -13.07 -2.07 -10.64
CA GLU A 49 -14.20 -2.82 -10.07
C GLU A 49 -13.94 -3.20 -8.61
N GLN A 50 -12.76 -3.78 -8.31
CA GLN A 50 -12.39 -4.16 -6.96
C GLN A 50 -12.27 -2.92 -6.05
N ALA A 51 -11.71 -1.83 -6.55
CA ALA A 51 -11.63 -0.58 -5.82
C ALA A 51 -13.02 0.00 -5.50
N ALA A 52 -13.96 -0.07 -6.46
CA ALA A 52 -15.33 0.38 -6.24
C ALA A 52 -16.05 -0.47 -5.17
N LEU A 53 -15.84 -1.78 -5.15
CA LEU A 53 -16.39 -2.67 -4.13
C LEU A 53 -15.87 -2.34 -2.72
N LEU A 54 -14.56 -2.11 -2.60
CA LEU A 54 -13.93 -1.72 -1.33
C LEU A 54 -14.41 -0.36 -0.83
N ASP A 55 -14.53 0.62 -1.72
CA ASP A 55 -15.08 1.94 -1.40
C ASP A 55 -16.55 1.85 -0.97
N ALA A 56 -17.36 1.01 -1.63
CA ALA A 56 -18.76 0.78 -1.27
C ALA A 56 -18.92 0.09 0.09
N ALA A 57 -18.01 -0.82 0.44
CA ALA A 57 -18.00 -1.50 1.74
C ALA A 57 -17.49 -0.62 2.89
N THR A 58 -16.87 0.53 2.58
CA THR A 58 -16.31 1.45 3.58
C THR A 58 -16.82 2.87 3.35
N TYR A 59 -16.03 3.71 2.68
CA TYR A 59 -16.40 5.05 2.24
C TYR A 59 -15.68 5.37 0.93
N ARG A 60 -16.25 6.29 0.15
CA ARG A 60 -15.69 6.73 -1.13
C ARG A 60 -14.28 7.28 -0.96
N GLY A 61 -13.33 6.80 -1.75
CA GLY A 61 -11.92 7.21 -1.70
C GLY A 61 -11.09 6.47 -0.64
N SER A 62 -11.67 5.51 0.08
CA SER A 62 -10.95 4.69 1.04
C SER A 62 -9.84 3.89 0.37
N THR A 63 -10.12 3.23 -0.75
CA THR A 63 -9.15 2.37 -1.44
C THR A 63 -7.90 3.14 -1.84
N VAL A 64 -8.07 4.27 -2.53
CA VAL A 64 -6.94 5.11 -2.95
C VAL A 64 -6.13 5.62 -1.75
N TYR A 65 -6.80 5.99 -0.65
CA TYR A 65 -6.13 6.45 0.55
C TYR A 65 -5.22 5.38 1.16
N HIS A 66 -5.72 4.15 1.31
CA HIS A 66 -4.95 3.02 1.85
C HIS A 66 -3.76 2.65 0.96
N LEU A 67 -4.01 2.54 -0.35
CA LEU A 67 -2.97 2.20 -1.32
C LEU A 67 -1.87 3.27 -1.39
N ARG A 68 -2.24 4.54 -1.28
CA ARG A 68 -1.29 5.65 -1.20
C ARG A 68 -0.39 5.53 0.02
N LEU A 69 -0.94 5.26 1.20
CA LEU A 69 -0.10 5.09 2.38
C LEU A 69 0.83 3.88 2.24
N LEU A 70 0.34 2.78 1.67
CA LEU A 70 1.16 1.59 1.43
C LEU A 70 2.30 1.88 0.45
N ALA A 71 2.01 2.55 -0.67
CA ALA A 71 3.03 3.02 -1.61
C ALA A 71 4.07 3.91 -0.92
N GLY A 72 3.61 4.87 -0.11
CA GLY A 72 4.49 5.76 0.66
C GLY A 72 5.41 4.99 1.61
N SER A 73 4.91 3.96 2.30
CA SER A 73 5.72 3.12 3.18
C SER A 73 6.88 2.42 2.45
N TRP A 74 6.64 1.99 1.21
CA TRP A 74 7.66 1.35 0.37
C TRP A 74 8.67 2.34 -0.19
N ILE A 75 8.23 3.51 -0.64
CA ILE A 75 9.12 4.60 -1.07
C ILE A 75 10.06 4.99 0.08
N MET A 76 9.51 5.27 1.26
CA MET A 76 10.30 5.59 2.45
C MET A 76 11.23 4.45 2.87
N SER A 77 10.84 3.19 2.63
CA SER A 77 11.71 2.05 2.91
C SER A 77 12.88 1.96 1.94
N ALA A 78 12.71 2.35 0.68
CA ALA A 78 13.80 2.39 -0.30
C ALA A 78 14.84 3.46 0.06
N GLU A 79 14.41 4.55 0.70
CA GLU A 79 15.24 5.64 1.20
C GLU A 79 15.83 5.38 2.60
N ALA A 80 15.61 4.18 3.16
CA ALA A 80 16.02 3.78 4.51
C ALA A 80 15.40 4.60 5.67
N SER A 81 14.38 5.41 5.40
CA SER A 81 13.61 6.17 6.40
C SER A 81 12.65 5.29 7.22
N VAL A 82 12.25 4.13 6.67
CA VAL A 82 11.40 3.13 7.33
C VAL A 82 12.03 1.73 7.16
N PRO A 83 12.08 0.88 8.21
CA PRO A 83 12.55 -0.49 8.03
C PRO A 83 11.69 -1.27 7.04
N ARG A 84 12.33 -2.00 6.12
CA ARG A 84 11.64 -2.85 5.13
C ARG A 84 10.60 -3.78 5.75
N ALA A 85 10.92 -4.40 6.88
CA ALA A 85 10.00 -5.28 7.59
C ALA A 85 8.70 -4.57 8.03
N THR A 86 8.74 -3.26 8.30
CA THR A 86 7.54 -2.48 8.64
C THR A 86 6.66 -2.28 7.41
N ALA A 87 7.25 -2.00 6.25
CA ALA A 87 6.50 -1.89 4.99
C ALA A 87 5.86 -3.25 4.60
N GLU A 88 6.58 -4.36 4.78
CA GLU A 88 6.04 -5.72 4.57
C GLU A 88 4.87 -6.05 5.49
N VAL A 89 4.96 -5.70 6.78
CA VAL A 89 3.84 -5.88 7.72
C VAL A 89 2.64 -5.02 7.33
N PHE A 90 2.88 -3.82 6.79
CA PHE A 90 1.80 -2.96 6.34
C PHE A 90 1.13 -3.47 5.06
N GLU A 91 1.90 -4.00 4.10
CA GLU A 91 1.37 -4.70 2.93
C GLU A 91 0.44 -5.85 3.35
N GLU A 92 0.90 -6.70 4.26
CA GLU A 92 0.09 -7.80 4.82
C GLU A 92 -1.17 -7.28 5.52
N ALA A 93 -1.06 -6.16 6.24
CA ALA A 93 -2.19 -5.58 6.96
C ALA A 93 -3.26 -5.01 6.02
N VAL A 94 -2.85 -4.35 4.92
CA VAL A 94 -3.79 -3.86 3.89
C VAL A 94 -4.44 -5.04 3.17
N ALA A 95 -3.67 -6.05 2.76
CA ALA A 95 -4.20 -7.26 2.13
C ALA A 95 -5.21 -7.97 3.04
N TRP A 96 -4.86 -8.17 4.31
CA TRP A 96 -5.73 -8.76 5.33
C TRP A 96 -7.03 -7.97 5.52
N ARG A 97 -6.95 -6.62 5.49
CA ARG A 97 -8.14 -5.77 5.65
C ARG A 97 -9.07 -5.83 4.44
N PHE A 98 -8.50 -5.89 3.24
CA PHE A 98 -9.24 -5.80 1.98
C PHE A 98 -9.96 -7.11 1.64
N GLU A 99 -9.29 -8.25 1.82
CA GLU A 99 -9.80 -9.57 1.41
C GLU A 99 -11.24 -9.90 1.91
N PRO A 100 -11.63 -9.66 3.18
CA PRO A 100 -12.99 -9.94 3.63
C PRO A 100 -14.04 -8.95 3.11
N LEU A 101 -13.63 -7.75 2.65
CA LEU A 101 -14.54 -6.72 2.13
C LEU A 101 -14.85 -6.94 0.64
N ALA A 102 -13.86 -7.39 -0.12
CA ALA A 102 -14.01 -7.78 -1.51
C ALA A 102 -13.06 -8.95 -1.81
N ARG A 103 -13.60 -10.12 -2.14
CA ARG A 103 -12.78 -11.31 -2.41
C ARG A 103 -11.77 -11.04 -3.52
N GLY A 104 -10.51 -11.44 -3.30
CA GLY A 104 -9.40 -11.26 -4.24
C GLY A 104 -8.81 -9.85 -4.26
N SER A 105 -9.32 -8.92 -3.45
CA SER A 105 -8.82 -7.54 -3.41
C SER A 105 -7.46 -7.39 -2.71
N ALA A 106 -6.95 -8.44 -2.04
CA ALA A 106 -5.56 -8.49 -1.60
C ALA A 106 -4.56 -8.22 -2.74
N VAL A 107 -4.94 -8.50 -4.00
CA VAL A 107 -4.11 -8.22 -5.18
C VAL A 107 -3.72 -6.75 -5.31
N LEU A 108 -4.57 -5.81 -4.86
CA LEU A 108 -4.28 -4.37 -4.95
C LEU A 108 -3.08 -4.01 -4.06
N ALA A 109 -2.99 -4.60 -2.86
CA ALA A 109 -1.89 -4.37 -1.93
C ALA A 109 -0.56 -4.92 -2.49
N HIS A 110 -0.58 -6.11 -3.09
CA HIS A 110 0.60 -6.69 -3.73
C HIS A 110 1.03 -5.90 -4.96
N ARG A 111 0.06 -5.48 -5.79
CA ARG A 111 0.32 -4.72 -7.00
C ARG A 111 0.97 -3.37 -6.70
N ILE A 112 0.41 -2.60 -5.77
CA ILE A 112 0.98 -1.30 -5.40
C ILE A 112 2.38 -1.46 -4.80
N SER A 113 2.59 -2.50 -4.00
CA SER A 113 3.88 -2.80 -3.38
C SER A 113 4.95 -3.18 -4.39
N ALA A 114 4.60 -3.95 -5.42
CA ALA A 114 5.51 -4.28 -6.53
C ALA A 114 5.87 -3.01 -7.32
N LEU A 115 4.89 -2.16 -7.66
CA LEU A 115 5.15 -0.91 -8.38
C LEU A 115 6.03 0.06 -7.58
N ALA A 116 5.74 0.25 -6.28
CA ALA A 116 6.52 1.14 -5.42
C ALA A 116 7.97 0.67 -5.22
N ARG A 117 8.22 -0.65 -5.31
CA ARG A 117 9.58 -1.23 -5.31
C ARG A 117 10.28 -1.20 -6.66
N GLY A 118 9.61 -0.73 -7.72
CA GLY A 118 10.15 -0.72 -9.08
C GLY A 118 10.15 -2.08 -9.78
N GLU A 119 9.35 -3.04 -9.29
CA GLU A 119 9.25 -4.41 -9.81
C GLU A 119 8.19 -4.54 -10.93
N GLY A 120 7.62 -3.43 -11.41
CA GLY A 120 6.69 -3.40 -12.54
C GLY A 120 7.38 -3.37 -13.90
N GLU A 121 6.70 -3.84 -14.95
CA GLU A 121 7.12 -3.60 -16.33
C GLU A 121 7.33 -2.09 -16.55
N ARG A 122 8.56 -1.70 -16.88
CA ARG A 122 8.83 -0.37 -17.42
C ARG A 122 8.11 -0.30 -18.76
N ASP A 123 7.13 0.59 -18.88
CA ASP A 123 6.52 0.89 -20.17
C ASP A 123 7.55 1.63 -21.02
N VAL A 124 8.34 0.87 -21.78
CA VAL A 124 9.34 1.39 -22.72
C VAL A 124 8.73 2.15 -23.90
N ARG A 125 7.39 2.23 -24.01
CA ARG A 125 6.69 2.99 -25.05
C ARG A 125 6.45 4.46 -24.69
N GLN A 126 6.73 4.88 -23.45
CA GLN A 126 6.65 6.29 -23.04
C GLN A 126 8.00 7.02 -23.10
N ALA A 127 9.02 6.39 -23.66
CA ALA A 127 10.37 6.93 -23.72
C ALA A 127 10.80 7.33 -25.13
N TRP A 128 9.88 7.73 -26.03
CA TRP A 128 10.18 8.47 -27.27
C TRP A 128 8.98 9.30 -27.70
#